data_AF-A0A423TG18-F1
#
_entry.id   AF-A0A423TG18-F1
#
_cell.length_a   1.000
_cell.length_b   1.000
_cell.length_c   1.000
_cell.angle_alpha   90.00
_cell.angle_beta   90.00
_cell.angle_gamma   90.00
#
_symmetry.space_group_name_H-M   'P 1'
#
loop_
_entity.id
_entity.type
_entity.pdbx_description
1 polymer ?
#
loop_
_entity_poly.entity_id
_entity_poly.type
_entity_poly.pdbx_seq_one_letter_code
_entity_poly.pdbx_strand_id
1 'polypeptide(L)'
;MSLATHKINERLQRDRGEERECRLVWTINMEEMLIYFVRGNRMLWDPTHPSFAKLAMKKRRVEDIAALLKREVGPEEAFAVTAENVWKKFRSMRLFFLREVKKVHDSRSNIGDDGYTSTWAHYNRMRFLLQSLRPKENQDSDHPRHISVLGADLTVSSSNSDIRTSAPTANDSSSRCEASTTRQPNGVNVGLAKYETPSASQPRVTGSGGIKSGSRINDIFSSIQNEVRKSGPMQPKMAQQGKQPQGREALLKSYNKRLKDDVKSILDNFMEIVKLGVVEDESQVNRMTQVEEIHFQMQVRSSNMVRAAESLMKLVADVKQYLILNDFPSVNEAITQNSKIFKSKSQEADQKLMALRDDMASDLYELEEEFYSSVYKEK
;
A
#
# COMPACT_ATOMS: atom_id res chain seq x y z
N MET A 1 19.10 10.70 47.11
CA MET A 1 18.79 10.78 45.66
C MET A 1 19.04 9.45 44.93
N SER A 2 18.54 8.29 45.42
CA SER A 2 18.97 6.98 44.88
C SER A 2 17.86 5.97 44.54
N LEU A 3 16.58 6.27 44.79
CA LEU A 3 15.49 5.33 44.45
C LEU A 3 14.68 5.75 43.22
N ALA A 4 14.51 7.07 43.03
CA ALA A 4 13.83 7.63 41.85
C ALA A 4 14.68 7.46 40.57
N THR A 5 15.99 7.67 40.68
CA THR A 5 16.95 7.47 39.58
C THR A 5 17.04 6.01 39.15
N HIS A 6 16.94 5.07 40.10
CA HIS A 6 16.97 3.63 39.79
C HIS A 6 15.69 3.16 39.07
N LYS A 7 14.50 3.66 39.48
CA LYS A 7 13.22 3.35 38.80
C LYS A 7 13.10 4.00 37.42
N ILE A 8 13.72 5.17 37.23
CA ILE A 8 13.81 5.82 35.92
C ILE A 8 14.77 5.04 35.01
N ASN A 9 15.88 4.54 35.53
CA ASN A 9 16.83 3.73 34.75
C ASN A 9 16.23 2.35 34.38
N GLU A 10 15.42 1.74 35.25
CA GLU A 10 14.67 0.51 34.91
C GLU A 10 13.56 0.75 33.87
N ARG A 11 12.86 1.89 33.92
CA ARG A 11 11.88 2.26 32.87
C ARG A 11 12.58 2.56 31.54
N LEU A 12 13.72 3.26 31.56
CA LEU A 12 14.53 3.51 30.35
C LEU A 12 15.20 2.24 29.80
N GLN A 13 15.43 1.21 30.61
CA GLN A 13 15.86 -0.10 30.14
C GLN A 13 14.71 -0.94 29.58
N ARG A 14 13.48 -0.75 30.08
CA ARG A 14 12.27 -1.40 29.53
C ARG A 14 11.82 -0.77 28.21
N ASP A 15 11.94 0.56 28.07
CA ASP A 15 11.58 1.30 26.83
C ASP A 15 12.64 1.15 25.71
N ARG A 16 13.86 0.71 26.02
CA ARG A 16 14.83 0.24 24.98
C ARG A 16 14.52 -1.16 24.45
N GLY A 17 13.48 -1.82 25.00
CA GLY A 17 12.97 -3.11 24.56
C GLY A 17 11.71 -3.01 23.70
N GLU A 18 11.27 -1.82 23.29
CA GLU A 18 10.14 -1.64 22.37
C GLU A 18 10.61 -1.66 20.92
N GLU A 19 10.25 -2.76 20.25
CA GLU A 19 10.07 -2.91 18.80
C GLU A 19 11.29 -2.57 17.93
N ARG A 20 12.32 -3.41 18.00
CA ARG A 20 12.99 -3.81 16.76
C ARG A 20 11.95 -4.58 15.93
N GLU A 21 11.16 -3.87 15.14
CA GLU A 21 10.44 -4.48 14.03
C GLU A 21 11.51 -5.10 13.13
N CYS A 22 11.82 -6.38 13.34
CA CYS A 22 12.82 -7.10 12.58
C CYS A 22 12.32 -7.23 11.14
N ARG A 23 12.57 -6.19 10.34
CA ARG A 23 12.33 -6.20 8.91
C ARG A 23 13.23 -7.27 8.32
N LEU A 24 12.64 -8.37 7.86
CA LEU A 24 13.37 -9.45 7.22
C LEU A 24 14.14 -8.91 6.01
N VAL A 25 15.47 -8.93 6.10
CA VAL A 25 16.37 -8.57 4.99
C VAL A 25 16.51 -9.80 4.10
N TRP A 26 16.00 -9.72 2.87
CA TRP A 26 16.10 -10.80 1.91
C TRP A 26 17.44 -10.77 1.20
N THR A 27 18.32 -11.70 1.55
CA THR A 27 19.58 -11.91 0.81
C THR A 27 19.31 -12.69 -0.48
N ILE A 28 20.22 -12.58 -1.45
CA ILE A 28 20.15 -13.36 -2.70
C ILE A 28 20.04 -14.86 -2.39
N ASN A 29 20.81 -15.37 -1.42
CA ASN A 29 20.75 -16.79 -1.03
C ASN A 29 19.38 -17.20 -0.49
N MET A 30 18.74 -16.38 0.35
CA MET A 30 17.38 -16.66 0.84
C MET A 30 16.37 -16.68 -0.30
N GLU A 31 16.50 -15.76 -1.25
CA GLU A 31 15.66 -15.70 -2.45
C GLU A 31 15.85 -16.95 -3.34
N GLU A 32 17.08 -17.40 -3.53
CA GLU A 32 17.40 -18.62 -4.29
C GLU A 32 16.77 -19.86 -3.65
N MET A 33 16.91 -19.99 -2.34
CA MET A 33 16.30 -21.07 -1.56
C MET A 33 14.78 -21.04 -1.62
N LEU A 34 14.18 -19.86 -1.48
CA LEU A 34 12.73 -19.68 -1.65
C LEU A 34 12.28 -20.15 -3.04
N ILE A 35 12.98 -19.72 -4.10
CA ILE A 35 12.68 -20.16 -5.46
C ILE A 35 12.81 -21.68 -5.59
N TYR A 36 13.88 -22.27 -5.04
CA TYR A 36 14.13 -23.70 -5.08
C TYR A 36 12.98 -24.49 -4.43
N PHE A 37 12.59 -24.11 -3.21
CA PHE A 37 11.51 -24.78 -2.50
C PHE A 37 10.15 -24.61 -3.19
N VAL A 38 9.83 -23.41 -3.71
CA VAL A 38 8.55 -23.20 -4.41
C VAL A 38 8.53 -23.96 -5.74
N ARG A 39 9.64 -24.00 -6.48
CA ARG A 39 9.76 -24.76 -7.73
C ARG A 39 9.45 -26.24 -7.51
N GLY A 40 9.97 -26.85 -6.44
CA GLY A 40 9.71 -28.24 -6.09
C GLY A 40 8.25 -28.54 -5.73
N ASN A 41 7.48 -27.52 -5.34
CA ASN A 41 6.09 -27.66 -4.91
C ASN A 41 5.11 -27.18 -6.00
N ARG A 42 4.90 -28.00 -7.04
CA ARG A 42 4.02 -27.68 -8.20
C ARG A 42 2.65 -27.13 -7.81
N MET A 43 2.03 -27.68 -6.76
CA MET A 43 0.73 -27.20 -6.27
C MET A 43 0.67 -25.71 -5.90
N LEU A 44 1.81 -25.05 -5.68
CA LEU A 44 1.86 -23.61 -5.36
C LEU A 44 1.73 -22.73 -6.61
N TRP A 45 2.10 -23.22 -7.80
CA TRP A 45 2.26 -22.38 -8.99
C TRP A 45 1.70 -22.96 -10.28
N ASP A 46 1.39 -24.26 -10.32
CA ASP A 46 0.93 -25.00 -11.50
C ASP A 46 -0.59 -25.24 -11.44
N PRO A 47 -1.40 -24.56 -12.29
CA PRO A 47 -2.85 -24.75 -12.36
C PRO A 47 -3.29 -26.16 -12.76
N THR A 48 -2.41 -26.94 -13.40
CA THR A 48 -2.72 -28.33 -13.82
C THR A 48 -2.67 -29.32 -12.67
N HIS A 49 -2.13 -28.93 -11.51
CA HIS A 49 -1.98 -29.82 -10.37
C HIS A 49 -3.33 -30.05 -9.65
N PRO A 50 -3.72 -31.31 -9.32
CA PRO A 50 -5.03 -31.62 -8.69
C PRO A 50 -5.31 -30.86 -7.40
N SER A 51 -4.27 -30.60 -6.60
CA SER A 51 -4.37 -29.84 -5.34
C SER A 51 -4.18 -28.33 -5.50
N PHE A 52 -4.10 -27.78 -6.71
CA PHE A 52 -3.90 -26.34 -6.92
C PHE A 52 -5.07 -25.51 -6.38
N ALA A 53 -6.31 -25.99 -6.48
CA ALA A 53 -7.48 -25.29 -5.94
C ALA A 53 -7.57 -25.34 -4.40
N LYS A 54 -6.75 -26.18 -3.73
CA LYS A 54 -6.86 -26.42 -2.28
C LYS A 54 -6.03 -25.40 -1.49
N LEU A 55 -6.66 -24.29 -1.08
CA LEU A 55 -6.01 -23.19 -0.34
C LEU A 55 -5.36 -23.64 0.98
N ALA A 56 -6.04 -24.50 1.76
CA ALA A 56 -5.50 -25.01 3.02
C ALA A 56 -4.17 -25.77 2.82
N MET A 57 -4.09 -26.55 1.75
CA MET A 57 -2.87 -27.29 1.39
C MET A 57 -1.75 -26.33 0.97
N LYS A 58 -2.08 -25.28 0.18
CA LYS A 58 -1.12 -24.23 -0.19
C LYS A 58 -0.58 -23.51 1.04
N LYS A 59 -1.44 -23.13 1.99
CA LYS A 59 -1.06 -22.50 3.26
C LYS A 59 -0.07 -23.37 4.04
N ARG A 60 -0.41 -24.65 4.25
CA ARG A 60 0.46 -25.60 4.95
C ARG A 60 1.83 -25.74 4.28
N ARG A 61 1.88 -25.81 2.94
CA ARG A 61 3.16 -25.89 2.23
C ARG A 61 4.00 -24.62 2.36
N VAL A 62 3.38 -23.45 2.37
CA VAL A 62 4.11 -22.20 2.61
C VAL A 62 4.67 -22.16 4.04
N GLU A 63 3.94 -22.69 5.03
CA GLU A 63 4.43 -22.85 6.41
C GLU A 63 5.62 -23.81 6.47
N ASP A 64 5.57 -24.96 5.77
CA ASP A 64 6.69 -25.89 5.65
C ASP A 64 7.93 -25.18 5.04
N ILE A 65 7.75 -24.39 3.98
CA ILE A 65 8.84 -23.63 3.33
C ILE A 65 9.43 -22.60 4.30
N ALA A 66 8.59 -21.90 5.07
CA ALA A 66 9.08 -20.96 6.06
C ALA A 66 9.91 -21.65 7.16
N ALA A 67 9.49 -22.83 7.61
CA ALA A 67 10.25 -23.62 8.58
C ALA A 67 11.60 -24.09 8.03
N LEU A 68 11.65 -24.50 6.75
CA LEU A 68 12.91 -24.86 6.09
C LEU A 68 13.84 -23.65 5.97
N LEU A 69 13.33 -22.49 5.57
CA LEU A 69 14.12 -21.26 5.49
C LEU A 69 14.67 -20.85 6.86
N LYS A 70 13.87 -20.96 7.94
CA LYS A 70 14.34 -20.66 9.30
C LYS A 70 15.56 -21.45 9.72
N ARG A 71 15.66 -22.72 9.31
CA ARG A 71 16.79 -23.59 9.71
C ARG A 71 18.12 -23.14 9.09
N GLU A 72 18.05 -22.51 7.94
CA GLU A 72 19.21 -22.14 7.13
C GLU A 72 19.62 -20.67 7.35
N VAL A 73 18.91 -19.98 8.26
CA VAL A 73 19.02 -18.55 8.53
C VAL A 73 19.47 -18.36 9.98
N GLY A 74 20.26 -17.31 10.26
CA GLY A 74 20.77 -17.04 11.59
C GLY A 74 19.65 -16.82 12.63
N PRO A 75 19.92 -17.02 13.94
CA PRO A 75 18.91 -16.95 14.99
C PRO A 75 18.19 -15.60 15.08
N GLU A 76 18.85 -14.49 14.73
CA GLU A 76 18.24 -13.15 14.70
C GLU A 76 17.24 -12.99 13.55
N GLU A 77 17.54 -13.54 12.38
CA GLU A 77 16.73 -13.42 11.17
C GLU A 77 15.59 -14.46 11.15
N ALA A 78 15.79 -15.63 11.80
CA ALA A 78 14.82 -16.71 11.88
C ALA A 78 13.49 -16.29 12.53
N PHE A 79 13.51 -15.30 13.44
CA PHE A 79 12.31 -14.73 14.04
C PHE A 79 11.40 -14.04 13.01
N ALA A 80 11.99 -13.34 12.04
CA ALA A 80 11.28 -12.56 11.04
C ALA A 80 10.77 -13.39 9.83
N VAL A 81 11.24 -14.64 9.68
CA VAL A 81 10.81 -15.56 8.62
C VAL A 81 9.44 -16.14 8.95
N THR A 82 8.36 -15.46 8.56
CA THR A 82 6.99 -15.96 8.68
C THR A 82 6.47 -16.49 7.35
N ALA A 83 5.50 -17.41 7.37
CA ALA A 83 4.83 -17.91 6.16
C ALA A 83 4.27 -16.77 5.30
N GLU A 84 3.77 -15.71 5.94
CA GLU A 84 3.27 -14.51 5.30
C GLU A 84 4.38 -13.74 4.58
N ASN A 85 5.49 -13.45 5.25
CA ASN A 85 6.62 -12.73 4.67
C ASN A 85 7.24 -13.51 3.50
N VAL A 86 7.38 -14.83 3.66
CA VAL A 86 7.89 -15.73 2.62
C VAL A 86 7.01 -15.69 1.38
N TRP A 87 5.69 -15.82 1.54
CA TRP A 87 4.78 -15.82 0.41
C TRP A 87 4.61 -14.44 -0.23
N LYS A 88 4.61 -13.37 0.58
CA LYS A 88 4.63 -11.98 0.11
C LYS A 88 5.87 -11.71 -0.74
N LYS A 89 7.04 -12.17 -0.32
CA LYS A 89 8.28 -12.08 -1.10
C LYS A 89 8.16 -12.84 -2.42
N PHE A 90 7.73 -14.09 -2.38
CA PHE A 90 7.56 -14.90 -3.60
C PHE A 90 6.59 -14.25 -4.60
N ARG A 91 5.46 -13.72 -4.14
CA ARG A 91 4.50 -13.00 -5.00
C ARG A 91 5.13 -11.76 -5.66
N SER A 92 5.90 -10.98 -4.90
CA SER A 92 6.62 -9.82 -5.42
C SER A 92 7.62 -10.24 -6.52
N MET A 93 8.41 -11.28 -6.26
CA MET A 93 9.36 -11.83 -7.25
C MET A 93 8.65 -12.37 -8.49
N ARG A 94 7.51 -13.05 -8.33
CA ARG A 94 6.68 -13.53 -9.46
C ARG A 94 6.17 -12.37 -10.31
N LEU A 95 5.70 -11.29 -9.69
CA LEU A 95 5.23 -10.11 -10.41
C LEU A 95 6.36 -9.46 -11.22
N PHE A 96 7.54 -9.34 -10.61
CA PHE A 96 8.73 -8.81 -11.29
C PHE A 96 9.15 -9.71 -12.47
N PHE A 97 9.19 -11.03 -12.25
CA PHE A 97 9.46 -12.02 -13.28
C PHE A 97 8.53 -11.88 -14.50
N LEU A 98 7.22 -11.78 -14.28
CA LEU A 98 6.25 -11.64 -15.38
C LEU A 98 6.46 -10.36 -16.19
N ARG A 99 6.87 -9.27 -15.52
CA ARG A 99 7.23 -8.01 -16.20
C ARG A 99 8.51 -8.18 -17.03
N GLU A 100 9.52 -8.86 -16.50
CA GLU A 100 10.76 -9.16 -17.22
C GLU A 100 10.51 -10.07 -18.43
N VAL A 101 9.68 -11.10 -18.30
CA VAL A 101 9.27 -11.97 -19.42
C VAL A 101 8.61 -11.15 -20.53
N LYS A 102 7.71 -10.22 -20.18
CA LYS A 102 7.07 -9.34 -21.15
C LYS A 102 8.10 -8.49 -21.91
N LYS A 103 9.05 -7.86 -21.21
CA LYS A 103 10.12 -7.07 -21.86
C LYS A 103 10.93 -7.92 -22.84
N VAL A 104 11.37 -9.11 -22.42
CA VAL A 104 12.14 -10.03 -23.28
C VAL A 104 11.31 -10.48 -24.50
N HIS A 105 10.00 -10.69 -24.33
CA HIS A 105 9.11 -11.04 -25.43
C HIS A 105 8.92 -9.87 -26.42
N ASP A 106 8.60 -8.68 -25.92
CA ASP A 106 8.37 -7.46 -26.72
C ASP A 106 9.63 -7.05 -27.50
N SER A 107 10.83 -7.30 -26.94
CA SER A 107 12.09 -7.07 -27.66
C SER A 107 12.37 -8.10 -28.75
N ARG A 108 11.83 -9.32 -28.64
CA ARG A 108 12.02 -10.38 -29.65
C ARG A 108 11.09 -10.22 -30.85
N SER A 109 9.99 -9.47 -30.71
CA SER A 109 9.10 -9.12 -31.84
C SER A 109 9.67 -8.02 -32.74
N ASN A 110 10.73 -7.34 -32.33
CA ASN A 110 11.40 -6.31 -33.14
C ASN A 110 12.54 -6.96 -33.93
N ILE A 111 12.34 -7.15 -35.23
CA ILE A 111 13.33 -7.71 -36.15
C ILE A 111 14.48 -6.71 -36.29
N GLY A 112 15.67 -7.06 -35.78
CA GLY A 112 16.93 -6.37 -36.06
C GLY A 112 17.68 -5.77 -34.86
N ASP A 113 17.16 -5.90 -33.63
CA ASP A 113 17.83 -5.45 -32.40
C ASP A 113 18.46 -6.64 -31.67
N ASP A 114 19.63 -6.45 -31.04
CA ASP A 114 20.27 -7.45 -30.18
C ASP A 114 19.35 -7.70 -28.98
N GLY A 115 18.45 -8.67 -29.14
CA GLY A 115 17.25 -8.81 -28.32
C GLY A 115 17.53 -8.73 -26.81
N TYR A 116 16.73 -7.93 -26.10
CA TYR A 116 16.84 -7.74 -24.65
C TYR A 116 16.93 -9.06 -23.89
N THR A 117 18.02 -9.24 -23.15
CA THR A 117 18.16 -10.30 -22.15
C THR A 117 18.04 -9.72 -20.75
N SER A 118 17.17 -10.30 -19.91
CA SER A 118 17.03 -9.86 -18.52
C SER A 118 18.35 -10.01 -17.75
N THR A 119 18.77 -8.94 -17.08
CA THR A 119 19.94 -8.91 -16.20
C THR A 119 19.61 -9.34 -14.76
N TRP A 120 18.36 -9.72 -14.49
CA TRP A 120 17.92 -10.06 -13.14
C TRP A 120 18.41 -11.44 -12.72
N ALA A 121 19.10 -11.51 -11.57
CA ALA A 121 19.75 -12.72 -11.04
C ALA A 121 18.85 -13.97 -10.98
N HIS A 122 17.54 -13.76 -10.76
CA HIS A 122 16.56 -14.86 -10.61
C HIS A 122 15.77 -15.16 -11.87
N TYR A 123 15.99 -14.44 -12.97
CA TYR A 123 15.21 -14.58 -14.19
C TYR A 123 15.19 -16.04 -14.67
N ASN A 124 16.38 -16.66 -14.83
CA ASN A 124 16.51 -18.05 -15.25
C ASN A 124 15.94 -19.04 -14.22
N ARG A 125 16.10 -18.76 -12.93
CA ARG A 125 15.62 -19.61 -11.83
C ARG A 125 14.08 -19.65 -11.76
N MET A 126 13.39 -18.58 -12.14
CA MET A 126 11.92 -18.49 -12.13
C MET A 126 11.24 -18.91 -13.44
N ARG A 127 11.99 -19.32 -14.48
CA ARG A 127 11.43 -19.73 -15.78
C ARG A 127 10.44 -20.89 -15.71
N PHE A 128 10.47 -21.71 -14.65
CA PHE A 128 9.47 -22.78 -14.45
C PHE A 128 8.04 -22.24 -14.41
N LEU A 129 7.85 -20.97 -14.02
CA LEU A 129 6.54 -20.32 -14.01
C LEU A 129 5.94 -20.13 -15.41
N LEU A 130 6.75 -20.14 -16.47
CA LEU A 130 6.24 -20.06 -17.85
C LEU A 130 5.37 -21.27 -18.19
N GLN A 131 5.58 -22.43 -17.54
CA GLN A 131 4.72 -23.59 -17.72
C GLN A 131 3.29 -23.32 -17.25
N SER A 132 3.09 -22.44 -16.25
CA SER A 132 1.76 -22.03 -15.79
C SER A 132 1.03 -21.08 -16.74
N LEU A 133 1.71 -20.52 -17.75
CA LEU A 133 1.17 -19.58 -18.73
C LEU A 133 0.79 -20.27 -20.06
N ARG A 134 1.03 -21.58 -20.20
CA ARG A 134 0.66 -22.28 -21.44
C ARG A 134 -0.87 -22.36 -21.55
N PRO A 135 -1.46 -21.96 -22.69
CA PRO A 135 -2.87 -22.21 -22.97
C PRO A 135 -3.16 -23.71 -22.83
N LYS A 136 -4.32 -24.08 -22.28
CA LYS A 136 -4.82 -25.45 -22.40
C LYS A 136 -5.02 -25.72 -23.90
N GLU A 137 -4.27 -26.65 -24.46
CA GLU A 137 -4.58 -27.20 -25.79
C GLU A 137 -5.91 -27.93 -25.66
N ASN A 138 -6.99 -27.32 -26.18
CA ASN A 138 -8.19 -28.06 -26.52
C ASN A 138 -7.86 -28.86 -27.78
N GLN A 139 -7.95 -30.19 -27.70
CA GLN A 139 -7.95 -31.03 -28.89
C GLN A 139 -9.22 -30.67 -29.68
N ASP A 140 -9.05 -29.95 -30.78
CA ASP A 140 -9.76 -30.13 -32.06
C ASP A 140 -9.49 -28.92 -32.97
N SER A 141 -9.07 -29.21 -34.20
CA SER A 141 -8.93 -28.33 -35.37
C SER A 141 -7.51 -27.82 -35.71
N ASP A 142 -6.95 -28.42 -36.76
CA ASP A 142 -5.79 -27.98 -37.56
C ASP A 142 -5.99 -26.58 -38.12
N HIS A 143 -5.32 -25.54 -37.59
CA HIS A 143 -5.02 -24.26 -38.28
C HIS A 143 -3.73 -23.63 -37.70
N PRO A 144 -2.95 -22.83 -38.47
CA PRO A 144 -1.61 -22.40 -38.09
C PRO A 144 -1.60 -21.43 -36.91
N ARG A 145 -0.74 -21.72 -35.93
CA ARG A 145 -0.67 -21.11 -34.59
C ARG A 145 -0.19 -19.64 -34.63
N HIS A 146 -1.06 -18.70 -34.26
CA HIS A 146 -0.64 -17.39 -33.71
C HIS A 146 -0.75 -17.46 -32.18
N ILE A 147 0.37 -17.25 -31.48
CA ILE A 147 0.39 -17.24 -30.01
C ILE A 147 -0.28 -15.94 -29.54
N SER A 148 -1.58 -16.01 -29.25
CA SER A 148 -2.31 -14.92 -28.58
C SER A 148 -2.06 -14.99 -27.07
N VAL A 149 -1.01 -14.32 -26.58
CA VAL A 149 -0.80 -14.08 -25.13
C VAL A 149 -1.44 -12.75 -24.73
N LEU A 150 -2.77 -12.64 -24.74
CA LEU A 150 -3.47 -11.59 -23.99
C LEU A 150 -4.88 -12.10 -23.66
N GLY A 151 -5.10 -12.41 -22.38
CA GLY A 151 -6.42 -12.84 -21.90
C GLY A 151 -6.34 -13.76 -20.68
N ALA A 152 -5.66 -13.33 -19.61
CA ALA A 152 -5.85 -13.93 -18.30
C ALA A 152 -6.15 -12.82 -17.31
N ASP A 153 -7.44 -12.59 -17.17
CA ASP A 153 -8.08 -11.82 -16.12
C ASP A 153 -7.56 -12.32 -14.76
N LEU A 154 -6.77 -11.50 -14.08
CA LEU A 154 -6.27 -11.79 -12.73
C LEU A 154 -7.38 -11.47 -11.71
N THR A 155 -8.48 -12.22 -11.77
CA THR A 155 -9.42 -12.31 -10.65
C THR A 155 -8.83 -13.24 -9.60
N VAL A 156 -7.82 -12.75 -8.86
CA VAL A 156 -7.52 -13.30 -7.53
C VAL A 156 -8.38 -12.52 -6.55
N SER A 157 -9.47 -13.17 -6.13
CA SER A 157 -10.33 -12.71 -5.04
C SER A 157 -9.46 -12.35 -3.83
N SER A 158 -9.40 -11.05 -3.54
CA SER A 158 -8.68 -10.50 -2.39
C SER A 158 -9.71 -10.05 -1.37
N SER A 159 -10.03 -10.95 -0.44
CA SER A 159 -10.55 -10.57 0.87
C SER A 159 -9.38 -10.61 1.84
N ASN A 160 -8.80 -9.44 2.09
CA ASN A 160 -8.52 -8.91 3.42
C ASN A 160 -7.66 -7.65 3.29
N SER A 161 -8.19 -6.60 3.93
CA SER A 161 -7.55 -5.33 4.18
C SER A 161 -6.33 -5.52 5.08
N ASP A 162 -5.30 -4.74 4.79
CA ASP A 162 -4.66 -3.79 5.70
C ASP A 162 -3.15 -3.68 5.50
N ILE A 163 -2.70 -2.47 5.85
CA ILE A 163 -1.31 -2.04 6.06
C ILE A 163 -0.59 -1.52 4.80
N ARG A 164 -0.67 -0.18 4.69
CA ARG A 164 0.34 0.69 4.08
C ARG A 164 1.73 0.28 4.57
N THR A 165 2.67 0.05 3.65
CA THR A 165 4.09 0.16 3.99
C THR A 165 4.85 0.78 2.84
N SER A 166 5.31 2.00 3.09
CA SER A 166 6.28 2.76 2.33
C SER A 166 7.56 1.95 2.18
N ALA A 167 8.08 1.85 0.97
CA ALA A 167 9.43 1.37 0.71
C ALA A 167 10.46 2.47 1.06
N PRO A 168 11.55 2.15 1.76
CA PRO A 168 12.77 2.94 1.71
C PRO A 168 13.78 2.25 0.78
N THR A 169 14.38 3.03 -0.11
CA THR A 169 15.64 2.69 -0.78
C THR A 169 16.49 3.95 -0.84
N ALA A 170 17.60 3.97 -0.11
CA ALA A 170 18.91 4.32 -0.65
C ALA A 170 19.95 4.23 0.48
N ASN A 171 21.01 3.47 0.19
CA ASN A 171 22.23 3.42 0.96
C ASN A 171 23.04 4.70 0.80
N ASP A 172 23.83 4.90 1.85
CA ASP A 172 24.82 5.88 2.22
C ASP A 172 25.89 6.24 1.17
N SER A 173 26.40 7.48 1.26
CA SER A 173 27.76 7.89 0.90
C SER A 173 28.09 9.24 1.58
N SER A 174 28.67 9.13 2.78
CA SER A 174 29.61 10.03 3.46
C SER A 174 30.04 11.33 2.76
N SER A 175 29.85 12.46 3.46
CA SER A 175 30.91 13.47 3.67
C SER A 175 30.51 14.41 4.80
N ARG A 176 31.22 14.27 5.92
CA ARG A 176 31.18 15.12 7.11
C ARG A 176 31.96 16.41 6.81
N CYS A 177 31.31 17.57 6.91
CA CYS A 177 32.00 18.86 6.96
C CYS A 177 31.46 19.66 8.15
N GLU A 178 32.35 19.89 9.11
CA GLU A 178 32.17 20.78 10.24
C GLU A 178 32.14 22.23 9.77
N ALA A 179 31.24 23.05 10.31
CA ALA A 179 31.31 24.50 10.14
C ALA A 179 31.29 25.16 11.52
N SER A 180 32.47 25.64 11.88
CA SER A 180 32.80 26.37 13.09
C SER A 180 32.05 27.70 13.19
N THR A 181 31.59 27.98 14.40
CA THR A 181 31.27 29.31 14.92
C THR A 181 32.39 30.30 14.59
N THR A 182 32.08 31.42 13.94
CA THR A 182 32.89 32.65 14.00
C THR A 182 31.98 33.86 14.09
N ARG A 183 32.43 34.81 14.91
CA ARG A 183 31.72 35.93 15.51
C ARG A 183 32.17 37.24 14.83
N GLN A 184 31.25 38.22 14.75
CA GLN A 184 31.43 39.70 14.71
C GLN A 184 31.82 40.37 13.37
N PRO A 185 31.64 41.71 13.16
CA PRO A 185 30.72 42.72 13.76
C PRO A 185 30.06 43.70 12.72
N ASN A 186 29.19 44.60 13.21
CA ASN A 186 28.81 45.96 12.72
C ASN A 186 28.67 46.21 11.19
N GLY A 187 27.56 46.65 10.60
CA GLY A 187 26.48 47.53 11.05
C GLY A 187 26.39 48.72 10.09
N VAL A 188 25.39 48.78 9.20
CA VAL A 188 24.83 50.04 8.66
C VAL A 188 23.32 49.83 8.44
N ASN A 189 22.57 50.81 8.91
CA ASN A 189 21.13 50.85 9.10
C ASN A 189 20.49 51.58 7.91
N VAL A 190 19.48 51.00 7.26
CA VAL A 190 18.47 51.73 6.48
C VAL A 190 17.13 51.04 6.72
N GLY A 191 16.20 51.76 7.36
CA GLY A 191 14.89 51.25 7.77
C GLY A 191 13.74 51.57 6.82
N LEU A 192 12.68 50.75 6.91
CA LEU A 192 11.23 50.95 6.66
C LEU A 192 10.65 49.55 6.35
N ALA A 193 9.49 49.08 6.79
CA ALA A 193 8.35 49.67 7.48
C ALA A 193 7.63 48.57 8.30
N LYS A 194 6.89 49.02 9.31
CA LYS A 194 6.11 48.24 10.28
C LYS A 194 4.89 47.56 9.65
N TYR A 195 4.62 46.31 10.03
CA TYR A 195 3.25 45.78 10.06
C TYR A 195 3.07 44.93 11.33
N GLU A 196 2.03 45.29 12.09
CA GLU A 196 1.65 44.76 13.39
C GLU A 196 0.94 43.40 13.26
N THR A 197 1.22 42.51 14.21
CA THR A 197 0.50 41.25 14.45
C THR A 197 -0.76 41.46 15.28
N PRO A 198 -1.93 40.91 14.90
CA PRO A 198 -3.08 40.84 15.79
C PRO A 198 -3.09 39.53 16.60
N SER A 199 -3.26 39.72 17.91
CA SER A 199 -3.61 38.72 18.92
C SER A 199 -5.07 38.26 18.76
N ALA A 200 -5.33 36.96 18.93
CA ALA A 200 -6.69 36.39 18.98
C ALA A 200 -6.84 35.45 20.19
N SER A 201 -7.44 36.01 21.24
CA SER A 201 -8.59 35.50 22.00
C SER A 201 -8.74 33.99 22.24
N GLN A 202 -8.49 33.57 23.49
CA GLN A 202 -9.04 32.34 24.07
C GLN A 202 -10.53 32.49 24.43
N PRO A 203 -11.34 31.42 24.37
CA PRO A 203 -12.55 31.30 25.17
C PRO A 203 -12.31 30.43 26.43
N ARG A 204 -12.75 31.00 27.56
CA ARG A 204 -12.84 30.43 28.90
C ARG A 204 -14.03 29.46 28.99
N VAL A 205 -13.83 28.27 29.53
CA VAL A 205 -14.92 27.38 29.96
C VAL A 205 -14.86 27.21 31.48
N THR A 206 -15.89 27.70 32.15
CA THR A 206 -16.23 27.43 33.55
C THR A 206 -17.39 26.43 33.56
N GLY A 207 -17.34 25.39 34.41
CA GLY A 207 -18.51 24.55 34.67
C GLY A 207 -18.20 23.17 35.20
N SER A 208 -18.08 23.07 36.51
CA SER A 208 -18.07 21.84 37.31
C SER A 208 -19.44 21.14 37.30
N GLY A 209 -19.45 19.83 37.04
CA GLY A 209 -20.62 18.96 37.25
C GLY A 209 -20.19 17.50 37.32
N GLY A 210 -20.02 16.98 38.55
CA GLY A 210 -19.68 15.59 38.79
C GLY A 210 -20.84 14.65 38.47
N ILE A 211 -20.55 13.52 37.81
CA ILE A 211 -21.51 12.43 37.62
C ILE A 211 -20.94 11.19 38.29
N LYS A 212 -21.73 10.68 39.23
CA LYS A 212 -21.51 9.50 40.05
C LYS A 212 -21.64 8.23 39.19
N SER A 213 -20.73 7.30 39.42
CA SER A 213 -20.73 5.96 38.84
C SER A 213 -21.86 5.10 39.43
N GLY A 214 -22.64 4.42 38.57
CA GLY A 214 -23.48 3.29 38.98
C GLY A 214 -24.69 3.01 38.07
N SER A 215 -24.58 1.94 37.25
CA SER A 215 -25.66 1.13 36.62
C SER A 215 -26.62 1.87 35.64
N ARG A 216 -27.02 1.37 34.46
CA ARG A 216 -27.33 0.00 33.99
C ARG A 216 -27.13 -0.11 32.46
N ILE A 217 -26.57 -1.24 32.02
CA ILE A 217 -26.35 -1.64 30.61
C ILE A 217 -27.67 -1.76 29.79
N ASN A 218 -28.82 -1.84 30.45
CA ASN A 218 -30.12 -2.03 29.79
C ASN A 218 -30.68 -0.77 29.10
N ASP A 219 -30.19 0.43 29.45
CA ASP A 219 -30.68 1.69 28.88
C ASP A 219 -30.05 1.95 27.49
N ILE A 220 -28.88 1.37 27.23
CA ILE A 220 -28.18 1.42 25.94
C ILE A 220 -28.92 0.58 24.89
N PHE A 221 -29.40 -0.61 25.28
CA PHE A 221 -30.08 -1.53 24.36
C PHE A 221 -31.44 -0.97 23.88
N SER A 222 -32.13 -0.22 24.73
CA SER A 222 -33.41 0.42 24.41
C SER A 222 -33.25 1.67 23.50
N SER A 223 -32.14 2.41 23.63
CA SER A 223 -31.82 3.51 22.71
C SER A 223 -31.50 3.02 21.30
N ILE A 224 -30.76 1.92 21.17
CA ILE A 224 -30.37 1.36 19.87
C ILE A 224 -31.59 0.83 19.10
N GLN A 225 -32.53 0.16 19.78
CA GLN A 225 -33.76 -0.35 19.15
C GLN A 225 -34.71 0.77 18.69
N ASN A 226 -34.72 1.92 19.37
CA ASN A 226 -35.56 3.06 18.97
C ASN A 226 -34.97 3.87 17.80
N GLU A 227 -33.65 3.90 17.63
CA GLU A 227 -33.00 4.61 16.53
C GLU A 227 -33.14 3.87 15.18
N VAL A 228 -33.25 2.54 15.22
CA VAL A 228 -33.49 1.71 14.02
C VAL A 228 -34.92 1.84 13.49
N ARG A 229 -35.90 2.25 14.30
CA ARG A 229 -37.32 2.39 13.88
C ARG A 229 -37.65 3.75 13.24
N LYS A 230 -36.80 4.77 13.39
CA LYS A 230 -37.02 6.14 12.84
C LYS A 230 -36.46 6.38 11.44
N SER A 231 -35.68 5.44 10.88
CA SER A 231 -35.13 5.58 9.52
C SER A 231 -36.08 4.93 8.49
N GLY A 232 -37.03 5.74 8.00
CA GLY A 232 -37.80 5.40 6.79
C GLY A 232 -36.90 5.19 5.57
N PRO A 233 -37.41 4.58 4.48
CA PRO A 233 -36.59 4.15 3.36
C PRO A 233 -35.99 5.35 2.62
N MET A 234 -34.69 5.57 2.77
CA MET A 234 -33.95 6.48 1.91
C MET A 234 -33.91 5.88 0.51
N GLN A 235 -34.65 6.50 -0.42
CA GLN A 235 -34.52 6.22 -1.84
C GLN A 235 -33.08 6.51 -2.29
N PRO A 236 -32.45 5.64 -3.11
CA PRO A 236 -31.14 5.92 -3.66
C PRO A 236 -31.30 6.97 -4.76
N LYS A 237 -30.89 8.21 -4.48
CA LYS A 237 -30.61 9.19 -5.54
C LYS A 237 -29.40 8.67 -6.32
N MET A 238 -29.67 8.09 -7.49
CA MET A 238 -28.63 7.76 -8.46
C MET A 238 -27.90 9.05 -8.85
N ALA A 239 -26.71 9.25 -8.30
CA ALA A 239 -25.75 10.17 -8.87
C ALA A 239 -25.19 9.51 -10.12
N GLN A 240 -25.71 9.95 -11.26
CA GLN A 240 -25.22 9.61 -12.59
C GLN A 240 -23.80 10.18 -12.74
N GLN A 241 -22.78 9.42 -12.33
CA GLN A 241 -21.38 9.69 -12.69
C GLN A 241 -21.07 9.08 -14.05
N GLY A 242 -21.62 9.70 -15.09
CA GLY A 242 -21.29 9.41 -16.47
C GLY A 242 -20.76 10.67 -17.14
N LYS A 243 -19.49 11.04 -16.88
CA LYS A 243 -18.60 11.91 -17.69
C LYS A 243 -17.37 12.33 -16.87
N GLN A 244 -16.40 11.43 -16.67
CA GLN A 244 -15.09 11.85 -16.11
C GLN A 244 -13.82 11.12 -16.62
N PRO A 245 -13.69 10.70 -17.90
CA PRO A 245 -12.41 10.26 -18.44
C PRO A 245 -11.49 11.42 -18.88
N GLN A 246 -12.03 12.48 -19.49
CA GLN A 246 -11.22 13.57 -20.07
C GLN A 246 -10.52 14.45 -19.01
N GLY A 247 -11.19 14.79 -17.91
CA GLY A 247 -10.59 15.59 -16.84
C GLY A 247 -9.46 14.85 -16.11
N ARG A 248 -9.58 13.52 -15.99
CA ARG A 248 -8.56 12.65 -15.37
C ARG A 248 -7.28 12.62 -16.20
N GLU A 249 -7.41 12.39 -17.50
CA GLU A 249 -6.25 12.32 -18.39
C GLU A 249 -5.56 13.68 -18.52
N ALA A 250 -6.34 14.78 -18.61
CA ALA A 250 -5.80 16.14 -18.62
C ALA A 250 -5.02 16.47 -17.33
N LEU A 251 -5.53 16.05 -16.17
CA LEU A 251 -4.84 16.22 -14.88
C LEU A 251 -3.53 15.42 -14.82
N LEU A 252 -3.55 14.16 -15.27
CA LEU A 252 -2.33 13.35 -15.32
C LEU A 252 -1.28 13.90 -16.30
N LYS A 253 -1.74 14.48 -17.41
CA LYS A 253 -0.88 15.21 -18.36
C LYS A 253 -0.29 16.47 -17.72
N SER A 254 -1.06 17.23 -16.94
CA SER A 254 -0.57 18.44 -16.27
C SER A 254 0.47 18.11 -15.19
N TYR A 255 0.29 17.02 -14.43
CA TYR A 255 1.29 16.50 -13.49
C TYR A 255 2.59 16.12 -14.18
N ASN A 256 2.52 15.39 -15.29
CA ASN A 256 3.70 15.03 -16.07
C ASN A 256 4.41 16.25 -16.65
N LYS A 257 3.65 17.23 -17.14
CA LYS A 257 4.22 18.48 -17.66
C LYS A 257 4.96 19.24 -16.54
N ARG A 258 4.30 19.46 -15.40
CA ARG A 258 4.88 20.16 -14.25
C ARG A 258 6.15 19.48 -13.74
N LEU A 259 6.16 18.15 -13.63
CA LEU A 259 7.37 17.38 -13.27
C LEU A 259 8.53 17.68 -14.23
N LYS A 260 8.28 17.62 -15.55
CA LYS A 260 9.31 17.88 -16.56
C LYS A 260 9.81 19.32 -16.49
N ASP A 261 8.90 20.28 -16.38
CA ASP A 261 9.21 21.71 -16.33
C ASP A 261 10.04 22.04 -15.07
N ASP A 262 9.66 21.51 -13.90
CA ASP A 262 10.37 21.75 -12.64
C ASP A 262 11.76 21.09 -12.62
N VAL A 263 11.88 19.84 -13.09
CA VAL A 263 13.19 19.15 -13.19
C VAL A 263 14.12 19.87 -14.17
N LYS A 264 13.58 20.29 -15.32
CA LYS A 264 14.33 21.06 -16.32
C LYS A 264 14.78 22.40 -15.73
N SER A 265 13.91 23.10 -15.01
CA SER A 265 14.26 24.35 -14.34
C SER A 265 15.40 24.18 -13.33
N ILE A 266 15.39 23.11 -12.53
CA ILE A 266 16.49 22.82 -11.59
C ILE A 266 17.79 22.59 -12.35
N LEU A 267 17.77 21.78 -13.40
CA LEU A 267 18.96 21.47 -14.20
C LEU A 267 19.51 22.72 -14.90
N ASP A 268 18.65 23.48 -15.59
CA ASP A 268 19.05 24.66 -16.35
C ASP A 268 19.63 25.74 -15.42
N ASN A 269 18.99 26.02 -14.28
CA ASN A 269 19.53 26.98 -13.29
C ASN A 269 20.86 26.50 -12.68
N PHE A 270 21.01 25.19 -12.41
CA PHE A 270 22.27 24.64 -11.90
C PHE A 270 23.41 24.78 -12.91
N MET A 271 23.17 24.40 -14.18
CA MET A 271 24.17 24.54 -15.24
C MET A 271 24.62 26.00 -15.39
N GLU A 272 23.69 26.94 -15.29
CA GLU A 272 24.02 28.36 -15.35
C GLU A 272 24.83 28.86 -14.14
N ILE A 273 24.56 28.37 -12.92
CA ILE A 273 25.42 28.66 -11.75
C ILE A 273 26.84 28.16 -11.99
N VAL A 274 27.00 26.96 -12.56
CA VAL A 274 28.31 26.38 -12.89
C VAL A 274 29.04 27.25 -13.92
N LYS A 275 28.34 27.73 -14.96
CA LYS A 275 28.91 28.65 -15.96
C LYS A 275 29.41 29.95 -15.33
N LEU A 276 28.65 30.54 -14.41
CA LEU A 276 29.03 31.76 -13.70
C LEU A 276 30.22 31.56 -12.75
N GLY A 277 30.50 30.32 -12.33
CA GLY A 277 31.66 29.99 -11.53
C GLY A 277 32.97 29.98 -12.33
N VAL A 278 32.91 29.98 -13.66
CA VAL A 278 34.08 30.11 -14.53
C VAL A 278 34.47 31.57 -14.61
N VAL A 279 35.67 31.90 -14.13
CA VAL A 279 36.21 33.27 -14.18
C VAL A 279 36.83 33.50 -15.56
N GLU A 280 36.27 34.43 -16.32
CA GLU A 280 36.84 34.92 -17.58
C GLU A 280 37.66 36.20 -17.32
N ASP A 281 38.87 36.29 -17.91
CA ASP A 281 39.82 37.41 -17.67
C ASP A 281 39.54 38.66 -18.51
N GLU A 282 38.69 38.58 -19.54
CA GLU A 282 38.38 39.66 -20.48
C GLU A 282 36.96 40.19 -20.26
N SER A 283 36.80 41.15 -19.34
CA SER A 283 35.55 41.90 -19.17
C SER A 283 35.78 43.39 -19.36
N GLN A 284 34.91 44.04 -20.13
CA GLN A 284 34.89 45.51 -20.27
C GLN A 284 34.43 46.21 -18.97
N VAL A 285 33.90 45.46 -18.01
CA VAL A 285 33.35 45.94 -16.75
C VAL A 285 34.37 45.78 -15.63
N ASN A 286 34.42 46.73 -14.69
CA ASN A 286 35.29 46.63 -13.52
C ASN A 286 34.99 45.32 -12.75
N ARG A 287 36.05 44.60 -12.38
CA ARG A 287 36.01 43.33 -11.64
C ARG A 287 35.12 43.37 -10.40
N MET A 288 35.07 44.49 -9.67
CA MET A 288 34.19 44.63 -8.51
C MET A 288 32.71 44.52 -8.90
N THR A 289 32.30 45.24 -9.96
CA THR A 289 30.93 45.22 -10.47
C THR A 289 30.56 43.86 -11.06
N GLN A 290 31.51 43.19 -11.72
CA GLN A 290 31.31 41.83 -12.25
C GLN A 290 31.05 40.81 -11.13
N VAL A 291 31.76 40.90 -10.01
CA VAL A 291 31.56 40.01 -8.85
C VAL A 291 30.18 40.22 -8.22
N GLU A 292 29.74 41.47 -8.06
CA GLU A 292 28.40 41.77 -7.56
C GLU A 292 27.30 41.25 -8.50
N GLU A 293 27.47 41.43 -9.81
CA GLU A 293 26.56 40.89 -10.81
C GLU A 293 26.46 39.37 -10.73
N ILE A 294 27.60 38.67 -10.72
CA ILE A 294 27.68 37.21 -10.58
C ILE A 294 26.98 36.76 -9.29
N HIS A 295 27.20 37.46 -8.18
CA HIS A 295 26.56 37.14 -6.90
C HIS A 295 25.02 37.22 -6.99
N PHE A 296 24.48 38.30 -7.56
CA PHE A 296 23.02 38.42 -7.77
C PHE A 296 22.48 37.35 -8.71
N GLN A 297 23.21 37.08 -9.80
CA GLN A 297 22.86 36.08 -10.78
C GLN A 297 22.82 34.65 -10.19
N MET A 298 23.79 34.30 -9.34
CA MET A 298 23.83 33.03 -8.62
C MET A 298 22.70 32.93 -7.58
N GLN A 299 22.41 34.00 -6.86
CA GLN A 299 21.35 34.05 -5.86
C GLN A 299 19.96 33.83 -6.49
N VAL A 300 19.67 34.51 -7.60
CA VAL A 300 18.39 34.35 -8.31
C VAL A 300 18.20 32.91 -8.81
N ARG A 301 19.24 32.34 -9.43
CA ARG A 301 19.21 30.96 -9.93
C ARG A 301 19.01 29.95 -8.80
N SER A 302 19.70 30.13 -7.68
CA SER A 302 19.52 29.29 -6.48
C SER A 302 18.09 29.38 -5.95
N SER A 303 17.51 30.58 -5.91
CA SER A 303 16.11 30.78 -5.52
C SER A 303 15.13 30.07 -6.46
N ASN A 304 15.37 30.12 -7.77
CA ASN A 304 14.55 29.43 -8.76
C ASN A 304 14.60 27.91 -8.61
N MET A 305 15.78 27.33 -8.32
CA MET A 305 15.92 25.89 -8.02
C MET A 305 15.09 25.49 -6.79
N VAL A 306 15.15 26.28 -5.72
CA VAL A 306 14.38 26.00 -4.49
C VAL A 306 12.88 26.06 -4.75
N ARG A 307 12.41 27.05 -5.54
CA ARG A 307 10.99 27.17 -5.93
C ARG A 307 10.52 25.97 -6.76
N ALA A 308 11.33 25.51 -7.71
CA ALA A 308 11.01 24.32 -8.49
C ALA A 308 10.96 23.06 -7.61
N ALA A 309 11.89 22.91 -6.66
CA ALA A 309 11.87 21.81 -5.70
C ALA A 309 10.62 21.84 -4.80
N GLU A 310 10.19 23.03 -4.34
CA GLU A 310 8.94 23.20 -3.62
C GLU A 310 7.72 22.82 -4.46
N SER A 311 7.71 23.21 -5.74
CA SER A 311 6.67 22.80 -6.67
C SER A 311 6.63 21.27 -6.83
N LEU A 312 7.76 20.57 -6.91
CA LEU A 312 7.81 19.11 -6.93
C LEU A 312 7.23 18.49 -5.65
N MET A 313 7.52 19.06 -4.48
CA MET A 313 6.94 18.59 -3.22
C MET A 313 5.41 18.71 -3.20
N LYS A 314 4.87 19.84 -3.68
CA LYS A 314 3.43 20.04 -3.84
C LYS A 314 2.83 19.02 -4.83
N LEU A 315 3.52 18.76 -5.95
CA LEU A 315 3.08 17.74 -6.91
C LEU A 315 2.98 16.34 -6.29
N VAL A 316 3.93 15.96 -5.43
CA VAL A 316 3.87 14.68 -4.69
C VAL A 316 2.65 14.63 -3.77
N ALA A 317 2.33 15.73 -3.08
CA ALA A 317 1.12 15.82 -2.25
C ALA A 317 -0.15 15.66 -3.10
N ASP A 318 -0.22 16.34 -4.24
CA ASP A 318 -1.35 16.27 -5.18
C ASP A 318 -1.55 14.82 -5.70
N VAL A 319 -0.47 14.13 -6.06
CA VAL A 319 -0.53 12.72 -6.50
C VAL A 319 -1.00 11.79 -5.39
N LYS A 320 -0.54 11.99 -4.15
CA LYS A 320 -1.02 11.21 -3.00
C LYS A 320 -2.52 11.41 -2.76
N GLN A 321 -2.98 12.66 -2.80
CA GLN A 321 -4.39 13.00 -2.65
C GLN A 321 -5.22 12.36 -3.78
N TYR A 322 -4.74 12.45 -5.01
CA TYR A 322 -5.38 11.82 -6.17
C TYR A 322 -5.53 10.29 -5.97
N LEU A 323 -4.49 9.60 -5.52
CA LEU A 323 -4.55 8.14 -5.28
C LEU A 323 -5.52 7.77 -4.15
N ILE A 324 -5.49 8.53 -3.05
CA ILE A 324 -6.41 8.30 -1.92
C ILE A 324 -7.86 8.48 -2.38
N LEU A 325 -8.15 9.55 -3.12
CA LEU A 325 -9.53 9.89 -3.50
C LEU A 325 -10.10 9.01 -4.62
N ASN A 326 -9.26 8.48 -5.52
CA ASN A 326 -9.75 7.67 -6.65
C ASN A 326 -10.06 6.21 -6.28
N ASP A 327 -9.65 5.73 -5.10
CA ASP A 327 -9.92 4.35 -4.67
C ASP A 327 -11.32 4.19 -4.01
N PHE A 328 -11.92 5.29 -3.53
CA PHE A 328 -13.20 5.25 -2.83
C PHE A 328 -14.37 4.69 -3.64
N PRO A 329 -14.55 4.96 -4.95
CA PRO A 329 -15.65 4.38 -5.72
C PRO A 329 -15.60 2.85 -5.76
N SER A 330 -14.41 2.28 -6.02
CA SER A 330 -14.22 0.83 -6.06
C SER A 330 -14.40 0.19 -4.69
N VAL A 331 -13.90 0.84 -3.64
CA VAL A 331 -14.08 0.39 -2.25
C VAL A 331 -15.57 0.42 -1.86
N ASN A 332 -16.30 1.50 -2.20
CA ASN A 332 -17.73 1.63 -1.92
C ASN A 332 -18.58 0.61 -2.68
N GLU A 333 -18.21 0.30 -3.93
CA GLU A 333 -18.86 -0.75 -4.71
C GLU A 333 -18.66 -2.12 -4.04
N ALA A 334 -17.42 -2.44 -3.64
CA ALA A 334 -17.13 -3.69 -2.93
C ALA A 334 -17.88 -3.80 -1.59
N ILE A 335 -17.97 -2.71 -0.82
CA ILE A 335 -18.75 -2.65 0.43
C ILE A 335 -20.23 -2.91 0.15
N THR A 336 -20.78 -2.28 -0.89
CA THR A 336 -22.18 -2.43 -1.27
C THR A 336 -22.49 -3.86 -1.71
N GLN A 337 -21.60 -4.46 -2.50
CA GLN A 337 -21.73 -5.85 -2.94
C GLN A 337 -21.66 -6.82 -1.76
N ASN A 338 -20.69 -6.66 -0.86
CA ASN A 338 -20.57 -7.50 0.33
C ASN A 338 -21.80 -7.39 1.24
N SER A 339 -22.30 -6.17 1.45
CA SER A 339 -23.53 -5.93 2.22
C SER A 339 -24.74 -6.66 1.62
N LYS A 340 -24.88 -6.66 0.29
CA LYS A 340 -25.93 -7.44 -0.40
C LYS A 340 -25.78 -8.93 -0.18
N ILE A 341 -24.55 -9.46 -0.29
CA ILE A 341 -24.26 -10.89 -0.08
C ILE A 341 -24.61 -11.30 1.35
N PHE A 342 -24.18 -10.53 2.35
CA PHE A 342 -24.48 -10.85 3.75
C PHE A 342 -25.98 -10.80 4.05
N LYS A 343 -26.69 -9.82 3.49
CA LYS A 343 -28.15 -9.74 3.63
C LYS A 343 -28.86 -10.95 3.01
N SER A 344 -28.42 -11.38 1.82
CA SER A 344 -28.96 -12.58 1.16
C SER A 344 -28.68 -13.86 1.96
N LYS A 345 -27.47 -14.03 2.49
CA LYS A 345 -27.13 -15.18 3.34
C LYS A 345 -27.92 -15.20 4.64
N SER A 346 -28.16 -14.03 5.24
CA SER A 346 -29.02 -13.92 6.42
C SER A 346 -30.44 -14.40 6.10
N GLN A 347 -31.02 -13.91 5.01
CA GLN A 347 -32.37 -14.31 4.58
C GLN A 347 -32.46 -15.81 4.29
N GLU A 348 -31.44 -16.39 3.66
CA GLU A 348 -31.37 -17.84 3.40
C GLU A 348 -31.31 -18.64 4.72
N ALA A 349 -30.51 -18.18 5.69
CA ALA A 349 -30.45 -18.82 7.01
C ALA A 349 -31.79 -18.73 7.75
N ASP A 350 -32.42 -17.55 7.74
CA ASP A 350 -33.74 -17.34 8.35
C ASP A 350 -34.81 -18.23 7.70
N GLN A 351 -34.79 -18.38 6.37
CA GLN A 351 -35.70 -19.28 5.64
C GLN A 351 -35.50 -20.74 6.05
N LYS A 352 -34.24 -21.20 6.15
CA LYS A 352 -33.94 -22.57 6.59
C LYS A 352 -34.37 -22.82 8.03
N LEU A 353 -34.20 -21.84 8.92
CA LEU A 353 -34.66 -21.92 10.30
C LEU A 353 -36.19 -21.98 10.39
N MET A 354 -36.91 -21.20 9.57
CA MET A 354 -38.38 -21.30 9.50
C MET A 354 -38.82 -22.66 8.97
N ALA A 355 -38.21 -23.17 7.90
CA ALA A 355 -38.55 -24.48 7.37
C ALA A 355 -38.34 -25.58 8.41
N LEU A 356 -37.18 -25.58 9.10
CA LEU A 356 -36.90 -26.56 10.15
C LEU A 356 -37.89 -26.45 11.32
N ARG A 357 -38.29 -25.23 11.70
CA ARG A 357 -39.33 -25.01 12.71
C ARG A 357 -40.65 -25.67 12.29
N ASP A 358 -41.03 -25.51 11.03
CA ASP A 358 -42.29 -26.05 10.49
C ASP A 358 -42.25 -27.58 10.43
N ASP A 359 -41.14 -28.15 9.98
CA ASP A 359 -40.92 -29.61 9.97
C ASP A 359 -41.03 -30.18 11.40
N MET A 360 -40.32 -29.59 12.36
CA MET A 360 -40.38 -30.02 13.77
C MET A 360 -41.78 -29.89 14.38
N ALA A 361 -42.52 -28.84 14.01
CA ALA A 361 -43.90 -28.67 14.47
C ALA A 361 -44.84 -29.73 13.88
N SER A 362 -44.63 -30.12 12.61
CA SER A 362 -45.37 -31.21 11.96
C SER A 362 -45.09 -32.55 12.66
N ASP A 363 -43.81 -32.90 12.85
CA ASP A 363 -43.41 -34.15 13.51
C ASP A 363 -43.99 -34.24 14.93
N LEU A 364 -43.96 -33.15 15.69
CA LEU A 364 -44.54 -33.11 17.04
C LEU A 364 -46.05 -33.31 17.02
N TYR A 365 -46.76 -32.73 16.04
CA TYR A 365 -48.21 -32.90 15.91
C TYR A 365 -48.57 -34.35 15.56
N GLU A 366 -47.85 -34.97 14.63
CA GLU A 366 -48.03 -36.38 14.25
C GLU A 366 -47.80 -37.31 15.45
N LEU A 367 -46.73 -37.07 16.23
CA LEU A 367 -46.44 -37.83 17.44
C LEU A 367 -47.50 -37.63 18.53
N GLU A 368 -48.03 -36.41 18.68
CA GLU A 368 -49.12 -36.11 19.61
C GLU A 368 -50.41 -36.84 19.22
N GLU A 369 -50.75 -36.84 17.93
CA GLU A 369 -51.91 -37.56 17.39
C GLU A 369 -51.76 -39.08 17.57
N GLU A 370 -50.59 -39.64 17.25
CA GLU A 370 -50.29 -41.07 17.44
C GLU A 370 -50.38 -41.45 18.93
N PHE A 371 -49.80 -40.66 19.83
CA PHE A 371 -49.91 -40.87 21.27
C PHE A 371 -51.38 -40.88 21.73
N TYR A 372 -52.18 -39.93 21.27
CA TYR A 372 -53.58 -39.83 21.66
C TYR A 372 -54.50 -40.88 21.00
N SER A 373 -54.08 -41.47 19.89
CA SER A 373 -54.77 -42.60 19.25
C SER A 373 -54.32 -43.97 19.81
N SER A 374 -53.21 -44.00 20.55
CA SER A 374 -52.65 -45.24 21.10
C SER A 374 -53.44 -45.78 22.30
N VAL A 375 -53.38 -47.10 22.48
CA VAL A 375 -53.99 -47.84 23.60
C VAL A 375 -53.40 -47.45 24.98
N TYR A 376 -52.32 -46.68 24.99
CA TYR A 376 -51.64 -46.20 26.20
C TYR A 376 -52.30 -44.97 26.82
N LYS A 377 -53.21 -44.28 26.10
CA LYS A 377 -53.97 -43.14 26.64
C LYS A 377 -55.06 -43.56 27.63
N GLU A 378 -55.61 -44.77 27.51
CA GLU A 378 -56.75 -45.24 28.31
C GLU A 378 -56.36 -45.91 29.65
N LYS A 379 -55.11 -45.77 30.10
CA LYS A 379 -54.68 -46.08 31.47
C LYS A 379 -54.23 -44.82 32.18
#